data_AF-R9IB63-F1
#
_entry.id   AF-R9IB63-F1
#
_cell.length_a   1.000
_cell.length_b   1.000
_cell.length_c   1.000
_cell.angle_alpha   90.00
_cell.angle_beta   90.00
_cell.angle_gamma   90.00
#
_symmetry.space_group_name_H-M   'P 1'
#
loop_
_entity.id
_entity.type
_entity.pdbx_description
1 polymer ?
#
loop_
_entity_poly.entity_id
_entity_poly.type
_entity_poly.pdbx_seq_one_letter_code
_entity_poly.pdbx_strand_id
1 'polypeptide(L)'
;MEATIMPKKRKVIDIPENVFKYLSIKAAANGMNLKKYIENLIAKDVEDIDDSATYQQLIKTNPEGLSPASEEEQEQFRKWLGI
;
A
#
# COMPACT_ATOMS: atom_id res chain seq x y z
N MET A 1 -8.11 19.49 -15.63
CA MET A 1 -7.57 18.36 -14.84
C MET A 1 -8.63 18.01 -13.82
N GLU A 2 -9.35 16.93 -14.06
CA GLU A 2 -10.40 16.46 -13.14
C GLU A 2 -9.69 15.82 -11.94
N ALA A 3 -9.75 16.46 -10.78
CA ALA A 3 -9.20 15.88 -9.57
C ALA A 3 -10.08 14.69 -9.18
N THR A 4 -9.62 13.46 -9.42
CA THR A 4 -10.32 12.24 -9.02
C THR A 4 -10.44 12.25 -7.50
N ILE A 5 -11.64 12.55 -6.99
CA ILE A 5 -11.91 12.55 -5.55
C ILE A 5 -11.89 11.10 -5.10
N MET A 6 -10.77 10.66 -4.51
CA MET A 6 -10.68 9.32 -3.94
C MET A 6 -11.70 9.18 -2.80
N PRO A 7 -12.51 8.11 -2.80
CA PRO A 7 -13.50 7.89 -1.75
C PRO A 7 -12.81 7.70 -0.40
N LYS A 8 -13.19 8.51 0.61
CA LYS A 8 -12.61 8.45 1.96
C LYS A 8 -13.54 7.73 2.91
N LYS A 9 -13.00 6.80 3.71
CA LYS A 9 -13.71 6.17 4.84
C LYS A 9 -13.34 6.86 6.14
N ARG A 10 -14.33 7.14 6.99
CA ARG A 10 -14.13 7.74 8.33
C ARG A 10 -13.91 6.64 9.37
N LYS A 11 -12.92 6.82 10.23
CA LYS A 11 -12.68 5.98 11.41
C LYS A 11 -12.46 6.88 12.62
N VAL A 12 -13.05 6.50 13.75
CA VAL A 12 -12.77 7.08 15.07
C VAL A 12 -11.78 6.15 15.75
N ILE A 13 -10.71 6.71 16.31
CA ILE A 13 -9.63 5.97 16.98
C ILE A 13 -9.32 6.63 18.31
N ASP A 14 -8.93 5.82 19.28
CA ASP A 14 -8.40 6.30 20.56
C ASP A 14 -6.88 6.39 20.46
N ILE A 15 -6.32 7.53 20.85
CA ILE A 15 -4.87 7.79 20.82
C ILE A 15 -4.44 8.14 22.26
N PRO A 16 -3.37 7.52 22.78
CA PRO A 16 -2.81 7.91 24.08
C PRO A 16 -2.53 9.42 24.16
N GLU A 17 -2.85 10.04 25.29
CA GLU A 17 -2.78 11.50 25.45
C GLU A 17 -1.38 12.07 25.17
N ASN A 18 -0.34 11.38 25.64
CA ASN A 18 1.04 11.75 25.37
C ASN A 18 1.35 11.75 23.86
N VAL A 19 0.91 10.72 23.13
CA VAL A 19 1.09 10.60 21.68
C VAL A 19 0.31 11.72 20.96
N PHE A 20 -0.93 11.99 21.37
CA PHE A 20 -1.74 13.06 20.82
C PHE A 20 -1.04 14.43 20.92
N LYS A 21 -0.44 14.73 22.08
CA LYS A 21 0.32 15.97 22.30
C LYS A 21 1.51 16.08 21.35
N TYR A 22 2.33 15.03 21.24
CA TYR A 22 3.49 15.04 20.34
C TYR A 22 3.09 15.13 18.87
N LEU A 23 2.04 14.43 18.43
CA LEU A 23 1.51 14.52 17.08
C LEU A 23 0.99 15.93 16.77
N SER A 24 0.35 16.59 17.74
CA SER A 24 -0.14 17.96 17.59
C SER A 24 1.00 18.96 17.38
N ILE A 25 2.09 18.82 18.16
CA ILE A 25 3.29 19.65 18.00
C ILE A 25 3.91 19.41 16.61
N LYS A 26 4.04 18.15 16.19
CA LYS A 26 4.58 17.80 14.87
C LYS A 26 3.71 18.33 13.73
N ALA A 27 2.39 18.24 13.85
CA ALA A 27 1.46 18.78 12.86
C ALA A 27 1.62 20.29 12.73
N ALA A 28 1.65 21.01 13.85
CA ALA A 28 1.86 22.45 13.88
C ALA A 28 3.22 22.85 13.26
N ALA A 29 4.29 22.10 13.56
CA ALA A 29 5.62 22.32 12.98
C ALA A 29 5.64 22.13 11.45
N ASN A 30 4.75 21.31 10.90
CA ASN A 30 4.58 21.13 9.45
C ASN A 30 3.54 22.08 8.84
N GLY A 31 2.98 23.02 9.61
CA GLY A 31 1.92 23.92 9.13
C GLY A 31 0.61 23.21 8.80
N MET A 32 0.37 22.05 9.43
CA MET A 32 -0.79 21.19 9.16
C MET A 32 -1.68 21.08 10.40
N ASN A 33 -2.98 20.85 10.19
CA ASN A 33 -3.83 20.38 11.28
C ASN A 33 -3.53 18.91 11.60
N LEU A 34 -3.79 18.52 12.85
CA LEU A 34 -3.51 17.18 13.36
C LEU A 34 -4.14 16.07 12.51
N LYS A 35 -5.39 16.25 12.07
CA LYS A 35 -6.10 15.28 11.25
C LYS A 35 -5.35 15.00 9.94
N LYS A 36 -5.01 16.05 9.20
CA LYS A 36 -4.31 15.94 7.91
C LYS A 36 -2.91 15.35 8.08
N TYR A 37 -2.24 15.68 9.18
CA TYR A 37 -0.95 15.10 9.52
C TYR A 37 -1.05 13.58 9.75
N ILE A 38 -2.05 13.13 10.52
CA ILE A 38 -2.30 11.69 10.75
C ILE A 38 -2.69 10.98 9.45
N GLU A 39 -3.57 11.57 8.63
CA GLU A 39 -3.96 11.00 7.34
C GLU A 39 -2.74 10.78 6.43
N ASN A 40 -1.81 11.75 6.40
CA ASN A 40 -0.57 11.63 5.63
C ASN A 40 0.37 10.56 6.18
N LEU A 41 0.50 10.44 7.51
CA LEU A 41 1.32 9.39 8.12
C LEU A 41 0.80 8.00 7.76
N ILE A 42 -0.52 7.79 7.82
CA ILE A 42 -1.14 6.51 7.45
C ILE A 42 -0.97 6.24 5.96
N ALA A 43 -1.17 7.24 5.09
CA ALA A 43 -0.98 7.06 3.66
C ALA A 43 0.46 6.66 3.32
N LYS A 44 1.44 7.35 3.94
CA LYS A 44 2.86 7.06 3.75
C LYS A 44 3.23 5.65 4.22
N ASP A 45 2.75 5.24 5.39
CA ASP A 45 3.00 3.90 5.94
C ASP A 45 2.46 2.79 5.02
N VAL A 46 1.34 3.05 4.33
CA VAL A 46 0.76 2.11 3.34
C VAL A 46 1.49 2.16 2.01
N GLU A 47 1.97 3.33 1.56
CA GLU A 47 2.87 3.43 0.40
C GLU A 47 4.18 2.64 0.64
N ASP A 48 4.65 2.59 1.90
CA ASP A 48 5.82 1.81 2.32
C ASP A 48 5.51 0.31 2.48
N ILE A 49 4.23 -0.12 2.45
CA ILE A 49 3.82 -1.52 2.20
C ILE A 49 3.93 -1.74 0.69
N ASP A 50 5.18 -1.61 0.26
CA ASP A 50 5.70 -1.73 -1.08
C ASP A 50 5.49 -3.17 -1.58
N ASP A 51 5.34 -3.32 -2.90
CA ASP A 51 5.11 -4.59 -3.60
C ASP A 51 6.07 -5.70 -3.13
N SER A 52 7.22 -5.35 -2.59
CA SER A 52 8.16 -6.22 -1.87
C SER A 52 7.51 -7.11 -0.79
N ALA A 53 6.64 -6.57 0.09
CA ALA A 53 5.99 -7.37 1.13
C ALA A 53 4.98 -8.37 0.53
N THR A 54 4.22 -7.91 -0.46
CA THR A 54 3.29 -8.74 -1.24
C THR A 54 4.03 -9.83 -2.02
N TYR A 55 5.15 -9.48 -2.67
CA TYR A 55 6.03 -10.37 -3.41
C TYR A 55 6.71 -11.40 -2.50
N GLN A 56 7.20 -10.98 -1.34
CA GLN A 56 7.74 -11.89 -0.32
C GLN A 56 6.69 -12.88 0.17
N GLN A 57 5.44 -12.45 0.32
CA GLN A 57 4.37 -13.35 0.71
C GLN A 57 4.03 -14.33 -0.40
N LEU A 58 3.93 -13.86 -1.65
CA LEU A 58 3.71 -14.71 -2.82
C LEU A 58 4.82 -15.75 -3.00
N ILE A 59 6.09 -15.37 -2.82
CA ILE A 59 7.22 -16.30 -2.80
C ILE A 59 7.04 -17.42 -1.77
N LYS A 60 6.56 -17.08 -0.56
CA LYS A 60 6.38 -18.05 0.53
C LYS A 60 5.19 -18.99 0.30
N THR A 61 4.10 -18.49 -0.28
CA THR A 61 2.86 -19.27 -0.42
C THR A 61 2.73 -19.97 -1.78
N ASN A 62 3.22 -19.35 -2.86
CA ASN A 62 3.14 -19.83 -4.23
C ASN A 62 4.48 -19.58 -4.97
N PRO A 63 5.48 -20.46 -4.78
CA PRO A 63 6.80 -20.30 -5.40
C PRO A 63 6.81 -20.56 -6.92
N GLU A 64 5.68 -20.93 -7.55
CA GLU A 64 5.61 -21.19 -9.00
C GLU A 64 6.09 -20.01 -9.86
N GLY A 65 5.92 -18.77 -9.38
CA GLY A 65 6.42 -17.58 -10.04
C GLY A 65 7.96 -17.39 -10.02
N LEU A 66 8.70 -18.27 -9.33
CA LEU A 66 10.16 -18.25 -9.27
C LEU A 66 10.82 -19.13 -10.34
N SER A 67 10.08 -20.09 -10.90
CA SER A 67 10.55 -20.93 -12.00
C SER A 67 10.10 -20.36 -13.35
N PRO A 68 10.97 -20.31 -14.36
CA PRO A 68 10.55 -20.07 -15.73
C PRO A 68 9.48 -21.08 -16.14
N ALA A 69 8.45 -20.62 -16.86
CA ALA A 69 7.40 -21.50 -17.40
C ALA A 69 8.02 -22.60 -18.28
N SER A 70 7.52 -23.82 -18.18
CA SER A 70 7.98 -24.95 -18.99
C SER A 70 7.71 -24.72 -20.48
N GLU A 71 8.37 -25.48 -21.36
CA GLU A 71 8.10 -25.40 -22.80
C GLU A 71 6.63 -25.71 -23.12
N GLU A 72 6.01 -26.65 -22.41
CA GLU A 72 4.58 -26.97 -22.60
C GLU A 72 3.67 -25.82 -22.14
N GLU A 73 3.96 -25.19 -21.00
CA GLU A 73 3.20 -24.04 -20.50
C GLU A 73 3.30 -22.85 -21.45
N GLN A 74 4.50 -22.61 -21.99
CA GLN A 74 4.72 -21.57 -23.00
C GLN A 74 3.95 -21.87 -24.29
N GLU A 75 3.92 -23.10 -24.76
CA GLU A 75 3.16 -23.49 -25.95
C GLU A 75 1.65 -23.36 -25.75
N GLN A 76 1.13 -23.76 -24.58
CA GLN A 76 -0.28 -23.56 -24.23
C GLN A 76 -0.64 -22.07 -24.15
N PHE A 77 0.24 -21.25 -23.58
CA PHE A 77 0.03 -19.81 -23.50
C PHE A 77 0.03 -19.14 -24.88
N ARG A 78 0.93 -19.55 -25.78
CA ARG A 78 0.96 -19.10 -27.19
C ARG A 78 -0.31 -19.48 -27.93
N LYS A 79 -0.79 -20.73 -27.78
CA LYS A 79 -2.07 -21.19 -28.34
C LYS A 79 -3.25 -20.38 -27.80
N TRP A 80 -3.27 -20.07 -26.51
CA TRP A 80 -4.30 -19.21 -25.91
C TRP A 80 -4.29 -17.78 -26.47
N LEU A 81 -3.09 -17.22 -26.72
CA LEU A 81 -2.93 -15.92 -27.37
C LEU A 81 -3.19 -15.95 -28.88
N GLY A 82 -3.33 -17.13 -29.49
CA GLY A 82 -3.54 -17.30 -30.92
C GLY A 82 -2.30 -17.01 -31.78
N ILE A 83 -1.10 -17.18 -31.21
CA ILE A 83 0.21 -16.96 -31.86
C ILE A 83 0.96 -18.28 -32.02
#